data_AF-A0AAW0T0J6-F1
#
_entry.id   AF-A0AAW0T0J6-F1
#
_cell.length_a   1.000
_cell.length_b   1.000
_cell.length_c   1.000
_cell.angle_alpha   90.00
_cell.angle_beta   90.00
_cell.angle_gamma   90.00
#
_symmetry.space_group_name_H-M   'P 1'
#
loop_
_entity.id
_entity.type
_entity.pdbx_description
1 polymer ?
#
loop_
_entity_poly.entity_id
_entity_poly.type
_entity_poly.pdbx_seq_one_letter_code
_entity_poly.pdbx_strand_id
1 'polypeptide(L)'
;MYYRAAPLARFGVDFRTSVGPSRVIPRALFHLRANVDNSTWEKLGDVVGRVYNLPPLYGIEKRPHLVSKCGKYPALVDLSFSNVYWQVFHSSDGTFYLYSAFFDNRTLTRPGPSVRILGMADRIKPAVRTHCQLWYEGQGTPVVAKVVEYRYLWIRAWGNYRNGTLQPYLLQCVIPESHRQRVPQSVSLVEGRCDRSTNNLRVVHNPPPEGQKSNFAVCVKGMDVDEDISLRMVEWFELLFLLGADKVFVYDLGIHPNISKILKHYESKGKVDVRSLTLPGEQPTARGLVRRYLKARDCSQAAE
;
A
#
# COMPACT_ATOMS: atom_id res chain seq x y z
N MET A 1 60.45 -0.39 -4.44
CA MET A 1 61.04 -1.14 -3.30
C MET A 1 59.97 -1.27 -2.22
N TYR A 2 59.57 -2.51 -1.93
CA TYR A 2 58.80 -3.06 -0.80
C TYR A 2 57.84 -2.17 0.03
N TYR A 3 56.60 -2.64 0.24
CA TYR A 3 56.23 -3.29 1.51
C TYR A 3 55.01 -4.23 1.40
N ARG A 4 55.26 -5.48 1.84
CA ARG A 4 54.45 -6.64 2.31
C ARG A 4 52.96 -6.81 1.96
N ALA A 5 52.66 -8.01 1.43
CA ALA A 5 51.34 -8.64 1.35
C ALA A 5 51.13 -9.70 2.47
N ALA A 6 49.89 -9.91 2.88
CA ALA A 6 49.44 -11.06 3.70
C ALA A 6 48.20 -11.72 3.05
N PRO A 7 48.05 -13.07 3.10
CA PRO A 7 47.11 -13.79 2.23
C PRO A 7 45.78 -14.19 2.89
N LEU A 8 44.78 -14.37 2.02
CA LEU A 8 43.44 -14.90 2.25
C LEU A 8 43.46 -16.41 2.54
N ALA A 9 42.79 -16.86 3.60
CA ALA A 9 42.51 -18.28 3.85
C ALA A 9 41.11 -18.65 3.34
N ARG A 10 41.07 -19.59 2.36
CA ARG A 10 39.88 -20.29 1.90
C ARG A 10 39.48 -21.36 2.93
N PHE A 11 38.23 -21.36 3.37
CA PHE A 11 37.65 -22.50 4.09
C PHE A 11 37.00 -23.46 3.08
N GLY A 12 37.65 -24.60 2.84
CA GLY A 12 37.03 -25.78 2.24
C GLY A 12 36.38 -26.61 3.35
N VAL A 13 35.16 -27.08 3.11
CA VAL A 13 34.42 -27.97 4.02
C VAL A 13 34.55 -29.39 3.48
N ASP A 14 35.32 -30.23 4.18
CA ASP A 14 35.41 -31.67 3.94
C ASP A 14 34.31 -32.37 4.74
N PHE A 15 33.37 -33.02 4.05
CA PHE A 15 32.36 -33.88 4.68
C PHE A 15 32.97 -35.28 4.88
N ARG A 16 33.36 -35.62 6.11
CA ARG A 16 33.47 -37.02 6.55
C ARG A 16 32.46 -37.32 7.65
N THR A 17 31.65 -38.32 7.36
CA THR A 17 30.66 -38.94 8.23
C THR A 17 31.34 -39.73 9.35
N SER A 18 30.99 -39.45 10.60
CA SER A 18 31.10 -40.41 11.69
C SER A 18 29.95 -40.23 12.68
N VAL A 19 29.37 -41.36 13.08
CA VAL A 19 28.14 -41.49 13.86
C VAL A 19 28.48 -41.72 15.34
N GLY A 20 27.86 -40.92 16.23
CA GLY A 20 27.63 -41.20 17.67
C GLY A 20 28.58 -40.50 18.69
N PRO A 21 28.19 -40.35 19.98
CA PRO A 21 26.88 -40.10 20.56
C PRO A 21 26.80 -38.74 21.32
N SER A 22 25.58 -38.21 21.47
CA SER A 22 25.14 -37.16 22.44
C SER A 22 26.09 -35.98 22.71
N ARG A 23 26.13 -34.99 21.80
CA ARG A 23 26.65 -33.65 22.13
C ARG A 23 25.55 -32.82 22.79
N VAL A 24 25.70 -32.60 24.09
CA VAL A 24 25.01 -31.56 24.86
C VAL A 24 25.21 -30.23 24.11
N ILE A 25 24.10 -29.63 23.66
CA ILE A 25 24.11 -28.30 23.04
C ILE A 25 24.69 -27.32 24.08
N PRO A 26 25.73 -26.55 23.77
CA PRO A 26 26.28 -25.59 24.73
C PRO A 26 25.18 -24.61 25.13
N ARG A 27 24.90 -24.50 26.44
CA ARG A 27 23.95 -23.54 27.06
C ARG A 27 24.22 -22.07 26.69
N ALA A 28 25.31 -21.76 26.00
CA ALA A 28 25.72 -20.42 25.61
C ALA A 28 24.91 -19.80 24.45
N LEU A 29 24.00 -20.53 23.79
CA LEU A 29 23.19 -20.00 22.68
C LEU A 29 21.95 -19.20 23.12
N PHE A 30 21.65 -19.12 24.42
CA PHE A 30 20.44 -18.45 24.95
C PHE A 30 20.75 -17.31 25.94
N HIS A 31 21.79 -16.52 25.69
CA HIS A 31 21.96 -15.23 26.37
C HIS A 31 21.66 -14.06 25.43
N LEU A 32 20.44 -14.04 24.89
CA LEU A 32 19.85 -12.77 24.45
C LEU A 32 19.48 -12.00 25.72
N ARG A 33 20.30 -11.02 26.10
CA ARG A 33 19.87 -10.01 27.08
C ARG A 33 18.69 -9.26 26.46
N ALA A 34 17.51 -9.44 27.03
CA ALA A 34 16.40 -8.54 26.74
C ALA A 34 16.82 -7.15 27.20
N ASN A 35 17.14 -6.26 26.25
CA ASN A 35 17.22 -4.85 26.56
C ASN A 35 15.80 -4.41 26.90
N VAL A 36 15.61 -3.91 28.12
CA VAL A 36 14.36 -3.25 28.51
C VAL A 36 14.20 -2.06 27.58
N ASP A 37 13.21 -2.13 26.71
CA ASP A 37 12.89 -1.03 25.81
C ASP A 37 12.44 0.16 26.66
N ASN A 38 13.28 1.19 26.71
CA ASN A 38 13.01 2.43 27.44
C ASN A 38 12.34 3.45 26.53
N SER A 39 11.81 3.03 25.37
CA SER A 39 11.04 3.87 24.47
C SER A 39 9.76 4.32 25.15
N THR A 40 9.43 5.60 25.01
CA THR A 40 8.13 6.14 25.41
C THR A 40 7.03 5.45 24.60
N TRP A 41 5.95 5.07 25.27
CA TRP A 41 4.75 4.54 24.61
C TRP A 41 4.31 5.44 23.45
N GLU A 42 4.14 4.86 22.26
CA GLU A 42 3.66 5.61 21.11
C GLU A 42 2.21 6.04 21.34
N LYS A 43 1.91 7.32 21.08
CA LYS A 43 0.53 7.79 21.14
C LYS A 43 -0.24 7.17 19.98
N LEU A 44 -1.45 6.67 20.26
CA LEU A 44 -2.31 6.02 19.25
C LEU A 44 -2.52 6.90 18.00
N GLY A 45 -2.67 8.22 18.19
CA GLY A 45 -2.79 9.17 17.09
C GLY A 45 -1.56 9.19 16.16
N ASP A 46 -0.35 9.06 16.71
CA ASP A 46 0.89 9.04 15.93
C ASP A 46 1.00 7.73 15.13
N VAL A 47 0.60 6.61 15.72
CA VAL A 47 0.56 5.30 15.05
C VAL A 47 -0.43 5.34 13.89
N VAL A 48 -1.66 5.81 14.12
CA VAL A 48 -2.69 5.94 13.09
C VAL A 48 -2.27 6.93 12.00
N GLY A 49 -1.58 8.01 12.36
CA GLY A 49 -1.04 8.98 11.40
C GLY A 49 -0.01 8.40 10.44
N ARG A 50 0.71 7.34 10.84
CA ARG A 50 1.66 6.62 9.98
C ARG A 50 0.98 5.62 9.04
N VAL A 51 -0.21 5.12 9.39
CA VAL A 51 -0.99 4.21 8.52
C VAL A 51 -1.78 5.02 7.51
N TYR A 52 -1.21 5.21 6.32
CA TYR A 52 -1.73 6.11 5.28
C TYR A 52 -3.22 5.91 4.94
N ASN A 53 -3.67 4.66 4.90
CA ASN A 53 -5.03 4.32 4.48
C ASN A 53 -6.04 4.22 5.63
N LEU A 54 -5.62 4.46 6.87
CA LEU A 54 -6.50 4.40 8.04
C LEU A 54 -7.03 5.82 8.38
N PRO A 55 -8.34 5.99 8.60
CA PRO A 55 -8.90 7.26 9.02
C PRO A 55 -8.30 7.76 10.34
N PRO A 56 -7.93 9.05 10.48
CA PRO A 56 -7.43 9.62 11.73
C PRO A 56 -8.36 9.43 12.93
N LEU A 57 -9.66 9.22 12.67
CA LEU A 57 -10.68 8.97 13.69
C LEU A 57 -10.41 7.72 14.54
N TYR A 58 -9.67 6.74 14.03
CA TYR A 58 -9.22 5.59 14.83
C TYR A 58 -8.14 5.94 15.87
N GLY A 59 -7.55 7.13 15.76
CA GLY A 59 -6.59 7.66 16.72
C GLY A 59 -7.23 8.30 17.95
N ILE A 60 -8.57 8.41 18.00
CA ILE A 60 -9.32 9.07 19.08
C ILE A 60 -9.87 8.01 20.03
N GLU A 61 -9.50 8.08 21.32
CA GLU A 61 -9.85 7.07 22.33
C GLU A 61 -11.35 6.93 22.59
N LYS A 62 -12.09 8.05 22.55
CA LYS A 62 -13.55 8.08 22.78
C LYS A 62 -14.25 8.73 21.62
N ARG A 63 -14.81 7.91 20.73
CA ARG A 63 -15.71 8.41 19.71
C ARG A 63 -17.12 8.56 20.28
N PRO A 64 -17.85 9.66 20.00
CA PRO A 64 -19.26 9.76 20.34
C PRO A 64 -20.04 8.61 19.70
N HIS A 65 -20.84 7.92 20.50
CA HIS A 65 -21.76 6.89 20.01
C HIS A 65 -22.86 7.56 19.21
N LEU A 66 -22.86 7.33 17.90
CA LEU A 66 -23.91 7.79 17.01
C LEU A 66 -24.74 6.58 16.57
N VAL A 67 -26.04 6.62 16.80
CA VAL A 67 -26.95 5.54 16.39
C VAL A 67 -26.95 5.45 14.87
N SER A 68 -26.82 4.22 14.36
CA SER A 68 -26.89 3.94 12.92
C SER A 68 -28.13 3.14 12.57
N LYS A 69 -28.80 3.53 11.47
CA LYS A 69 -29.96 2.81 10.92
C LYS A 69 -29.58 1.80 9.83
N CYS A 70 -28.37 1.88 9.26
CA CYS A 70 -27.90 1.05 8.16
C CYS A 70 -26.38 0.98 8.21
N GLY A 71 -25.78 -0.20 8.25
CA GLY A 71 -24.34 -0.35 8.49
C GLY A 71 -23.93 0.14 9.88
N LYS A 72 -22.77 -0.30 10.36
CA LYS A 72 -22.17 0.20 11.59
C LYS A 72 -20.78 0.70 11.23
N TYR A 73 -20.38 1.85 11.76
CA TYR A 73 -19.00 2.28 11.57
C TYR A 73 -18.09 1.21 12.19
N PRO A 74 -17.18 0.60 11.41
CA PRO A 74 -16.42 -0.54 11.89
C PRO A 74 -15.45 -0.10 12.98
N ALA A 75 -15.42 -0.83 14.10
CA ALA A 75 -14.36 -0.67 15.09
C ALA A 75 -13.03 -1.16 14.51
N LEU A 76 -11.91 -0.78 15.13
CA LEU A 76 -10.59 -1.20 14.65
C LEU A 76 -10.46 -2.73 14.59
N VAL A 77 -11.09 -3.44 15.54
CA VAL A 77 -11.13 -4.91 15.60
C VAL A 77 -11.98 -5.56 14.51
N ASP A 78 -12.88 -4.80 13.88
CA ASP A 78 -13.69 -5.29 12.76
C ASP A 78 -12.92 -5.20 11.44
N LEU A 79 -11.84 -4.44 11.39
CA LEU A 79 -11.04 -4.24 10.18
C LEU A 79 -10.13 -5.44 9.92
N SER A 80 -10.16 -5.93 8.68
CA SER A 80 -9.24 -6.95 8.19
C SER A 80 -8.10 -6.30 7.44
N PHE A 81 -6.87 -6.63 7.81
CA PHE A 81 -5.66 -6.09 7.20
C PHE A 81 -4.88 -7.18 6.48
N SER A 82 -4.26 -6.81 5.37
CA SER A 82 -3.16 -7.57 4.78
C SER A 82 -1.93 -6.69 4.90
N ASN A 83 -0.98 -7.12 5.73
CA ASN A 83 0.15 -6.32 6.19
C ASN A 83 -0.28 -4.93 6.70
N VAL A 84 0.55 -3.90 6.57
CA VAL A 84 0.27 -2.54 7.08
C VAL A 84 -0.31 -1.58 6.03
N TYR A 85 -0.35 -1.98 4.75
CA TYR A 85 -0.72 -1.10 3.64
C TYR A 85 -2.08 -1.41 3.01
N TRP A 86 -2.66 -2.58 3.28
CA TRP A 86 -3.88 -3.03 2.62
C TRP A 86 -4.95 -3.42 3.62
N GLN A 87 -6.20 -3.08 3.31
CA GLN A 87 -7.37 -3.59 4.01
C GLN A 87 -8.08 -4.62 3.14
N VAL A 88 -8.73 -5.61 3.74
CA VAL A 88 -9.29 -6.76 3.03
C VAL A 88 -10.82 -6.71 3.03
N PHE A 89 -11.39 -6.86 1.85
CA PHE A 89 -12.80 -7.05 1.64
C PHE A 89 -13.04 -8.40 0.95
N HIS A 90 -13.67 -9.32 1.67
CA HIS A 90 -14.11 -10.61 1.12
C HIS A 90 -15.53 -10.46 0.57
N SER A 91 -15.71 -10.86 -0.68
CA SER A 91 -17.00 -10.83 -1.38
C SER A 91 -17.40 -12.22 -1.84
N SER A 92 -18.64 -12.36 -2.32
CA SER A 92 -19.12 -13.58 -2.98
C SER A 92 -18.36 -13.93 -4.26
N ASP A 93 -17.76 -12.96 -4.94
CA ASP A 93 -16.94 -13.15 -6.14
C ASP A 93 -15.51 -12.60 -5.96
N GLY A 94 -14.79 -13.22 -5.03
CA GLY A 94 -13.37 -12.97 -4.82
C GLY A 94 -13.05 -12.04 -3.66
N THR A 95 -11.76 -11.78 -3.50
CA THR A 95 -11.17 -10.99 -2.42
C THR A 95 -10.52 -9.74 -2.99
N PHE A 96 -10.84 -8.61 -2.37
CA PHE A 96 -10.30 -7.31 -2.69
C PHE A 96 -9.31 -6.87 -1.61
N TYR A 97 -8.13 -6.46 -2.04
CA TYR A 97 -7.11 -5.83 -1.24
C TYR A 97 -7.12 -4.34 -1.55
N LEU A 98 -7.65 -3.55 -0.64
CA LEU A 98 -7.89 -2.13 -0.80
C LEU A 98 -6.69 -1.34 -0.30
N TYR A 99 -6.11 -0.52 -1.16
CA TYR A 99 -4.92 0.27 -0.85
C TYR A 99 -5.28 1.65 -0.29
N SER A 100 -6.02 2.44 -1.07
CA SER A 100 -6.28 3.85 -0.73
C SER A 100 -7.57 4.36 -1.38
N ALA A 101 -8.18 5.38 -0.78
CA ALA A 101 -9.32 6.08 -1.37
C ALA A 101 -9.05 7.57 -1.52
N PHE A 102 -9.58 8.18 -2.58
CA PHE A 102 -9.46 9.61 -2.85
C PHE A 102 -10.77 10.21 -3.34
N PHE A 103 -11.02 11.47 -2.98
CA PHE A 103 -12.15 12.22 -3.49
C PHE A 103 -11.77 12.85 -4.84
N ASP A 104 -12.60 12.58 -5.84
CA ASP A 104 -12.43 13.04 -7.22
C ASP A 104 -13.63 13.90 -7.61
N ASN A 105 -13.44 15.21 -7.57
CA ASN A 105 -14.41 16.23 -7.98
C ASN A 105 -14.07 16.89 -9.32
N ARG A 106 -13.19 16.28 -10.13
CA ARG A 106 -12.83 16.83 -11.44
C ARG A 106 -14.08 16.90 -12.32
N THR A 107 -14.23 17.98 -13.07
CA THR A 107 -15.40 18.24 -13.93
C THR A 107 -15.60 17.18 -15.03
N LEU A 108 -14.51 16.55 -15.47
CA LEU A 108 -14.54 15.47 -16.46
C LEU A 108 -14.95 14.12 -15.87
N THR A 109 -15.05 14.00 -14.55
CA THR A 109 -15.46 12.76 -13.87
C THR A 109 -16.97 12.58 -14.01
N ARG A 110 -17.39 11.76 -14.99
CA ARG A 110 -18.79 11.33 -15.15
C ARG A 110 -19.09 10.13 -14.25
N PRO A 111 -20.31 9.98 -13.74
CA PRO A 111 -21.48 10.88 -13.85
C PRO A 111 -21.50 12.05 -12.83
N GLY A 112 -20.44 12.22 -12.03
CA GLY A 112 -20.32 13.32 -11.07
C GLY A 112 -19.17 13.09 -10.08
N PRO A 113 -19.05 13.93 -9.04
CA PRO A 113 -18.05 13.75 -7.98
C PRO A 113 -18.13 12.35 -7.39
N SER A 114 -16.98 11.75 -7.16
CA SER A 114 -16.91 10.35 -6.70
C SER A 114 -15.78 10.14 -5.70
N VAL A 115 -15.95 9.12 -4.86
CA VAL A 115 -14.81 8.52 -4.15
C VAL A 115 -14.27 7.40 -5.03
N ARG A 116 -12.97 7.45 -5.31
CA ARG A 116 -12.26 6.46 -6.07
C ARG A 116 -11.46 5.58 -5.12
N ILE A 117 -11.60 4.27 -5.22
CA ILE A 117 -10.87 3.31 -4.38
C ILE A 117 -9.89 2.54 -5.26
N LEU A 118 -8.61 2.63 -4.94
CA LEU A 118 -7.55 1.85 -5.57
C LEU A 118 -7.35 0.54 -4.79
N GLY A 119 -7.35 -0.58 -5.50
CA GLY A 119 -7.11 -1.88 -4.90
C GLY A 119 -6.74 -2.94 -5.91
N MET A 120 -6.49 -4.14 -5.41
CA MET A 120 -6.28 -5.34 -6.22
C MET A 120 -7.39 -6.36 -5.92
N ALA A 121 -7.82 -7.13 -6.91
CA ALA A 121 -8.77 -8.22 -6.74
C ALA A 121 -8.22 -9.52 -7.33
N ASP A 122 -8.53 -10.66 -6.75
CA ASP A 122 -8.14 -11.99 -7.25
C ASP A 122 -9.04 -12.50 -8.41
N ARG A 123 -9.74 -11.58 -9.08
CA ARG A 123 -10.61 -11.83 -10.23
C ARG A 123 -10.24 -10.92 -11.39
N ILE A 124 -10.27 -11.45 -12.61
CA ILE A 124 -10.01 -10.70 -13.86
C ILE A 124 -11.18 -9.80 -14.25
N LYS A 125 -12.37 -10.19 -13.84
CA LYS A 125 -13.58 -9.40 -14.05
C LYS A 125 -14.53 -9.68 -12.89
N PRO A 126 -14.34 -8.98 -11.75
CA PRO A 126 -15.26 -9.11 -10.63
C PRO A 126 -16.69 -8.81 -11.09
N ALA A 127 -17.61 -9.76 -10.91
CA ALA A 127 -19.03 -9.64 -11.26
C ALA A 127 -19.88 -9.19 -10.05
N VAL A 128 -19.29 -9.13 -8.86
CA VAL A 128 -19.96 -8.71 -7.63
C VAL A 128 -20.47 -7.27 -7.71
N ARG A 129 -21.68 -7.06 -7.21
CA ARG A 129 -22.25 -5.72 -7.04
C ARG A 129 -21.92 -5.21 -5.65
N THR A 130 -21.08 -4.20 -5.57
CA THR A 130 -20.69 -3.59 -4.30
C THR A 130 -21.26 -2.19 -4.12
N HIS A 131 -21.26 -1.76 -2.87
CA HIS A 131 -21.69 -0.46 -2.43
C HIS A 131 -20.59 0.17 -1.57
N CYS A 132 -20.51 1.49 -1.62
CA CYS A 132 -19.64 2.27 -0.75
C CYS A 132 -20.48 2.89 0.35
N GLN A 133 -20.14 2.59 1.59
CA GLN A 133 -20.63 3.30 2.76
C GLN A 133 -19.71 4.51 2.99
N LEU A 134 -20.20 5.69 2.64
CA LEU A 134 -19.47 6.96 2.76
C LEU A 134 -19.73 7.55 4.14
N TRP A 135 -18.67 7.73 4.93
CA TRP A 135 -18.77 8.23 6.29
C TRP A 135 -18.42 9.71 6.35
N TYR A 136 -19.35 10.53 6.80
CA TYR A 136 -19.15 11.97 6.99
C TYR A 136 -19.02 12.32 8.46
N GLU A 137 -18.40 13.46 8.71
CA GLU A 137 -18.31 14.04 10.05
C GLU A 137 -19.71 14.27 10.65
N GLY A 138 -19.82 13.95 11.95
CA GLY A 138 -21.05 14.14 12.73
C GLY A 138 -22.19 13.17 12.40
N GLN A 139 -21.98 12.19 11.51
CA GLN A 139 -23.03 11.23 11.11
C GLN A 139 -22.75 9.82 11.65
N GLY A 140 -23.79 9.20 12.21
CA GLY A 140 -23.75 7.79 12.66
C GLY A 140 -24.10 6.78 11.59
N THR A 141 -24.87 7.18 10.58
CA THR A 141 -25.28 6.34 9.44
C THR A 141 -24.49 6.75 8.20
N PRO A 142 -23.92 5.82 7.42
CA PRO A 142 -23.21 6.14 6.20
C PRO A 142 -24.17 6.50 5.08
N VAL A 143 -23.69 7.32 4.16
CA VAL A 143 -24.37 7.55 2.88
C VAL A 143 -23.97 6.43 1.93
N VAL A 144 -24.95 5.65 1.48
CA VAL A 144 -24.69 4.51 0.60
C VAL A 144 -24.65 4.95 -0.87
N ALA A 145 -23.52 4.76 -1.52
CA ALA A 145 -23.32 4.95 -2.95
C ALA A 145 -23.13 3.59 -3.64
N LYS A 146 -23.63 3.45 -4.88
CA LYS A 146 -23.33 2.26 -5.71
C LYS A 146 -21.93 2.40 -6.29
N VAL A 147 -21.19 1.29 -6.37
CA VAL A 147 -20.00 1.23 -7.22
C VAL A 147 -20.47 1.11 -8.67
N VAL A 148 -20.16 2.12 -9.48
CA VAL A 148 -20.63 2.18 -10.88
C VAL A 148 -19.63 1.61 -11.87
N GLU A 149 -18.37 1.49 -11.48
CA GLU A 149 -17.29 1.06 -12.34
C GLU A 149 -16.21 0.33 -11.53
N TYR A 150 -15.73 -0.79 -12.07
CA TYR A 150 -14.49 -1.46 -11.68
C TYR A 150 -13.50 -1.30 -12.83
N ARG A 151 -12.76 -0.20 -12.84
CA ARG A 151 -11.86 0.10 -13.96
C ARG A 151 -10.57 -0.69 -13.82
N TYR A 152 -10.34 -1.63 -14.73
CA TYR A 152 -9.07 -2.34 -14.83
C TYR A 152 -7.93 -1.37 -15.18
N LEU A 153 -6.83 -1.44 -14.43
CA LEU A 153 -5.73 -0.48 -14.56
C LEU A 153 -4.57 -0.95 -15.46
N TRP A 154 -4.44 -2.25 -15.72
CA TRP A 154 -3.39 -2.75 -16.59
C TRP A 154 -3.77 -2.71 -18.07
N ILE A 155 -2.74 -2.79 -18.91
CA ILE A 155 -2.92 -3.00 -20.35
C ILE A 155 -3.27 -4.48 -20.54
N ARG A 156 -4.43 -4.77 -21.14
CA ARG A 156 -4.92 -6.14 -21.32
C ARG A 156 -3.93 -7.04 -22.06
N ALA A 157 -3.11 -6.48 -22.94
CA ALA A 157 -2.08 -7.21 -23.69
C ALA A 157 -0.94 -7.75 -22.82
N TRP A 158 -0.81 -7.34 -21.55
CA TRP A 158 0.25 -7.80 -20.64
C TRP A 158 -0.01 -9.18 -19.99
N GLY A 159 -0.88 -10.03 -20.56
CA GLY A 159 -0.82 -11.48 -20.30
C GLY A 159 -1.48 -12.03 -19.03
N ASN A 160 -2.26 -11.23 -18.28
CA ASN A 160 -2.82 -11.67 -17.00
C ASN A 160 -4.25 -12.24 -17.11
N TYR A 161 -4.37 -13.49 -17.59
CA TYR A 161 -5.66 -14.11 -17.94
C TYR A 161 -6.17 -15.20 -16.98
N ARG A 162 -5.62 -15.32 -15.77
CA ARG A 162 -6.07 -16.34 -14.79
C ARG A 162 -6.60 -15.74 -13.49
N ASN A 163 -7.77 -16.21 -13.06
CA ASN A 163 -8.30 -15.92 -11.72
C ASN A 163 -7.32 -16.46 -10.66
N GLY A 164 -7.31 -15.82 -9.48
CA GLY A 164 -6.32 -16.07 -8.43
C GLY A 164 -5.04 -15.24 -8.56
N THR A 165 -4.76 -14.66 -9.73
CA THR A 165 -3.73 -13.62 -9.87
C THR A 165 -4.33 -12.25 -9.59
N LEU A 166 -3.72 -11.52 -8.65
CA LEU A 166 -4.19 -10.19 -8.26
C LEU A 166 -4.13 -9.20 -9.43
N GLN A 167 -5.27 -8.59 -9.71
CA GLN A 167 -5.51 -7.64 -10.78
C GLN A 167 -5.82 -6.26 -10.20
N PRO A 168 -5.22 -5.16 -10.71
CA PRO A 168 -5.47 -3.83 -10.17
C PRO A 168 -6.76 -3.22 -10.72
N TYR A 169 -7.57 -2.67 -9.82
CA TYR A 169 -8.80 -1.96 -10.14
C TYR A 169 -8.86 -0.59 -9.48
N LEU A 170 -9.50 0.33 -10.19
CA LEU A 170 -9.98 1.59 -9.65
C LEU A 170 -11.50 1.56 -9.61
N LEU A 171 -12.05 1.48 -8.40
CA LEU A 171 -13.49 1.46 -8.17
C LEU A 171 -14.03 2.90 -8.10
N GLN A 172 -15.24 3.12 -8.60
CA GLN A 172 -15.89 4.44 -8.57
C GLN A 172 -17.19 4.41 -7.75
N CYS A 173 -17.19 5.11 -6.61
CA CYS A 173 -18.38 5.37 -5.80
C CYS A 173 -18.91 6.77 -6.11
N VAL A 174 -20.01 6.89 -6.86
CA VAL A 174 -20.57 8.21 -7.20
C VAL A 174 -21.25 8.81 -5.97
N ILE A 175 -20.89 10.04 -5.60
CA ILE A 175 -21.52 10.72 -4.48
C ILE A 175 -22.96 11.11 -4.84
N PRO A 176 -23.96 10.73 -4.02
CA PRO A 176 -25.34 11.14 -4.23
C PRO A 176 -25.48 12.66 -4.24
N GLU A 177 -26.45 13.17 -5.01
CA GLU A 177 -26.66 14.60 -5.22
C GLU A 177 -26.77 15.40 -3.92
N SER A 178 -27.46 14.84 -2.92
CA SER A 178 -27.63 15.43 -1.59
C SER A 178 -26.33 15.68 -0.81
N HIS A 179 -25.21 15.07 -1.23
CA HIS A 179 -23.94 15.14 -0.52
C HIS A 179 -22.76 15.63 -1.39
N ARG A 180 -23.00 16.08 -2.63
CA ARG A 180 -21.93 16.50 -3.55
C ARG A 180 -21.06 17.67 -3.04
N GLN A 181 -21.60 18.48 -2.12
CA GLN A 181 -20.89 19.62 -1.52
C GLN A 181 -20.05 19.25 -0.29
N ARG A 182 -20.08 17.97 0.13
CA ARG A 182 -19.34 17.48 1.29
C ARG A 182 -18.34 16.44 0.85
N VAL A 183 -17.24 16.34 1.59
CA VAL A 183 -16.22 15.32 1.39
C VAL A 183 -16.37 14.29 2.51
N PRO A 184 -16.53 12.99 2.19
CA PRO A 184 -16.56 11.96 3.22
C PRO A 184 -15.17 11.86 3.86
N GLN A 185 -15.11 11.60 5.17
CA GLN A 185 -13.87 11.39 5.90
C GLN A 185 -13.26 10.01 5.58
N SER A 186 -14.13 9.02 5.38
CA SER A 186 -13.72 7.65 5.09
C SER A 186 -14.76 6.90 4.27
N VAL A 187 -14.37 5.76 3.71
CA VAL A 187 -15.23 4.90 2.90
C VAL A 187 -15.01 3.44 3.23
N SER A 188 -16.10 2.70 3.38
CA SER A 188 -16.09 1.24 3.45
C SER A 188 -16.69 0.64 2.18
N LEU A 189 -16.06 -0.40 1.64
CA LEU A 189 -16.60 -1.22 0.56
C LEU A 189 -17.34 -2.43 1.14
N VAL A 190 -18.57 -2.65 0.70
CA VAL A 190 -19.44 -3.74 1.16
C VAL A 190 -20.19 -4.34 -0.03
N GLU A 191 -20.63 -5.59 0.10
CA GLU A 191 -21.48 -6.22 -0.92
C GLU A 191 -22.93 -5.73 -0.77
N GLY A 192 -23.54 -5.97 0.39
CA GLY A 192 -24.86 -5.45 0.75
C GLY A 192 -24.79 -4.03 1.33
N ARG A 193 -25.81 -3.22 1.03
CA ARG A 193 -25.87 -1.78 1.36
C ARG A 193 -25.62 -1.48 2.83
N CYS A 194 -26.17 -2.29 3.72
CA CYS A 194 -26.15 -2.10 5.17
C CYS A 194 -25.29 -3.14 5.90
N ASP A 195 -24.46 -3.88 5.17
CA ASP A 195 -23.62 -4.91 5.75
C ASP A 195 -22.60 -4.30 6.72
N ARG A 196 -22.14 -5.11 7.66
CA ARG A 196 -21.00 -4.75 8.51
C ARG A 196 -19.74 -4.79 7.66
N SER A 197 -19.02 -3.69 7.60
CA SER A 197 -17.80 -3.60 6.82
C SER A 197 -16.59 -4.16 7.56
N THR A 198 -15.70 -4.81 6.81
CA THR A 198 -14.39 -5.29 7.30
C THR A 198 -13.24 -4.37 6.89
N ASN A 199 -13.57 -3.20 6.34
CA ASN A 199 -12.62 -2.23 5.81
C ASN A 199 -13.21 -0.82 5.98
N ASN A 200 -12.34 0.17 6.07
CA ASN A 200 -12.66 1.58 6.15
C ASN A 200 -11.41 2.39 5.78
N LEU A 201 -11.36 2.85 4.54
CA LEU A 201 -10.25 3.61 3.99
C LEU A 201 -10.43 5.10 4.27
N ARG A 202 -9.35 5.77 4.67
CA ARG A 202 -9.28 7.23 4.66
C ARG A 202 -9.54 7.75 3.25
N VAL A 203 -10.46 8.70 3.12
CA VAL A 203 -10.66 9.42 1.85
C VAL A 203 -9.71 10.60 1.84
N VAL A 204 -8.74 10.56 0.94
CA VAL A 204 -7.76 11.63 0.77
C VAL A 204 -8.34 12.71 -0.15
N HIS A 205 -8.29 13.95 0.32
CA HIS A 205 -8.66 15.13 -0.45
C HIS A 205 -7.74 16.28 -0.07
N ASN A 206 -6.66 16.43 -0.85
CA ASN A 206 -5.65 17.46 -0.65
C ASN A 206 -5.75 18.47 -1.80
N PRO A 207 -6.74 19.39 -1.77
CA PRO A 207 -6.84 20.43 -2.80
C PRO A 207 -5.58 21.32 -2.74
N PRO A 208 -5.13 21.86 -3.89
CA PRO A 208 -3.98 22.74 -3.91
C PRO A 208 -4.23 23.99 -3.04
N PRO A 209 -3.20 24.50 -2.34
CA PRO A 209 -3.27 25.81 -1.68
C PRO A 209 -3.70 26.85 -2.72
N GLU A 210 -4.69 27.68 -2.38
CA GLU A 210 -5.21 28.75 -3.25
C GLU A 210 -5.88 28.28 -4.56
N GLY A 211 -6.10 26.97 -4.73
CA GLY A 211 -6.71 26.42 -5.94
C GLY A 211 -5.77 26.34 -7.16
N GLN A 212 -4.52 26.77 -7.02
CA GLN A 212 -3.56 26.78 -8.13
C GLN A 212 -2.90 25.41 -8.30
N LYS A 213 -3.12 24.80 -9.47
CA LYS A 213 -2.47 23.54 -9.82
C LYS A 213 -1.01 23.81 -10.22
N SER A 214 -0.12 22.96 -9.73
CA SER A 214 1.24 22.80 -10.27
C SER A 214 1.19 22.28 -11.72
N ASN A 215 2.33 22.21 -12.41
CA ASN A 215 2.49 21.71 -13.77
C ASN A 215 2.03 20.24 -13.89
N PHE A 216 2.97 19.31 -13.92
CA PHE A 216 2.65 17.89 -13.96
C PHE A 216 3.53 17.12 -12.98
N ALA A 217 3.04 15.93 -12.62
CA ALA A 217 3.77 15.00 -11.80
C ALA A 217 3.99 13.70 -12.57
N VAL A 218 5.06 13.00 -12.21
CA VAL A 218 5.39 11.69 -12.76
C VAL A 218 5.15 10.63 -11.71
N CYS A 219 4.40 9.59 -12.04
CA CYS A 219 4.17 8.44 -11.16
C CYS A 219 5.00 7.25 -11.63
N VAL A 220 5.83 6.71 -10.74
CA VAL A 220 6.63 5.51 -11.01
C VAL A 220 5.87 4.29 -10.54
N LYS A 221 5.97 3.17 -11.28
CA LYS A 221 5.55 1.85 -10.78
C LYS A 221 6.29 1.53 -9.48
N GLY A 222 5.72 0.63 -8.66
CA GLY A 222 6.43 0.04 -7.52
C GLY A 222 7.85 -0.39 -7.89
N MET A 223 8.84 0.19 -7.20
CA MET A 223 10.25 -0.03 -7.43
C MET A 223 10.78 -1.12 -6.50
N ASP A 224 11.28 -2.21 -7.07
CA ASP A 224 11.85 -3.37 -6.39
C ASP A 224 13.33 -3.60 -6.79
N VAL A 225 14.08 -2.51 -7.01
CA VAL A 225 15.46 -2.56 -7.52
C VAL A 225 16.45 -2.89 -6.39
N ASP A 226 17.15 -4.01 -6.52
CA ASP A 226 18.22 -4.45 -5.61
C ASP A 226 19.60 -3.91 -6.00
N GLU A 227 19.84 -3.67 -7.29
CA GLU A 227 21.07 -3.08 -7.83
C GLU A 227 21.19 -1.58 -7.53
N ASP A 228 22.43 -1.10 -7.44
CA ASP A 228 22.69 0.31 -7.24
C ASP A 228 22.64 1.10 -8.56
N ILE A 229 21.47 1.66 -8.87
CA ILE A 229 21.25 2.52 -10.05
C ILE A 229 21.24 4.02 -9.68
N SER A 230 21.87 4.38 -8.56
CA SER A 230 21.89 5.73 -7.99
C SER A 230 22.17 6.84 -9.01
N LEU A 231 23.24 6.71 -9.81
CA LEU A 231 23.64 7.72 -10.80
C LEU A 231 22.58 7.93 -11.87
N ARG A 232 22.08 6.84 -12.47
CA ARG A 232 21.03 6.88 -13.49
C ARG A 232 19.74 7.50 -12.95
N MET A 233 19.44 7.27 -11.68
CA MET A 233 18.26 7.82 -11.03
C MET A 233 18.36 9.33 -10.81
N VAL A 234 19.54 9.83 -10.43
CA VAL A 234 19.82 11.27 -10.33
C VAL A 234 19.70 11.91 -11.72
N GLU A 235 20.35 11.35 -12.74
CA GLU A 235 20.26 11.85 -14.11
C GLU A 235 18.80 11.91 -14.60
N TRP A 236 18.03 10.86 -14.33
CA TRP A 236 16.62 10.81 -14.68
C TRP A 236 15.76 11.85 -13.94
N PHE A 237 15.97 12.02 -12.63
CA PHE A 237 15.25 13.03 -11.85
C PHE A 237 15.56 14.45 -12.30
N GLU A 238 16.84 14.79 -12.46
CA GLU A 238 17.24 16.12 -12.92
C GLU A 238 16.65 16.42 -14.31
N LEU A 239 16.67 15.44 -15.23
CA LEU A 239 16.03 15.58 -16.53
C LEU A 239 14.53 15.84 -16.41
N LEU A 240 13.80 15.09 -15.58
CA LEU A 240 12.36 15.31 -15.38
C LEU A 240 12.06 16.71 -14.85
N PHE A 241 12.84 17.19 -13.88
CA PHE A 241 12.64 18.51 -13.31
C PHE A 241 13.01 19.63 -14.30
N LEU A 242 14.05 19.45 -15.12
CA LEU A 242 14.39 20.35 -16.23
C LEU A 242 13.27 20.42 -17.27
N LEU A 243 12.57 19.32 -17.54
CA LEU A 243 11.43 19.24 -18.45
C LEU A 243 10.11 19.76 -17.86
N GLY A 244 10.12 20.25 -16.61
CA GLY A 244 8.96 20.90 -15.98
C GLY A 244 8.10 19.99 -15.10
N ALA A 245 8.55 18.77 -14.77
CA ALA A 245 7.89 17.99 -13.73
C ALA A 245 8.05 18.72 -12.39
N ASP A 246 6.98 18.87 -11.62
CA ASP A 246 7.07 19.50 -10.30
C ASP A 246 7.28 18.47 -9.19
N LYS A 247 6.79 17.24 -9.40
CA LYS A 247 6.84 16.18 -8.41
C LYS A 247 6.99 14.80 -9.05
N VAL A 248 7.76 13.93 -8.42
CA VAL A 248 7.79 12.49 -8.76
C VAL A 248 7.27 11.66 -7.60
N PHE A 249 6.30 10.79 -7.86
CA PHE A 249 5.75 9.85 -6.89
C PHE A 249 6.40 8.48 -7.08
N VAL A 250 7.00 7.95 -6.02
CA VAL A 250 7.71 6.67 -6.03
C VAL A 250 7.10 5.74 -4.99
N TYR A 251 6.84 4.50 -5.37
CA TYR A 251 6.40 3.46 -4.44
C TYR A 251 7.55 2.50 -4.14
N ASP A 252 8.00 2.43 -2.89
CA ASP A 252 9.12 1.58 -2.46
C ASP A 252 8.63 0.17 -2.13
N LEU A 253 9.00 -0.81 -2.96
CA LEU A 253 8.75 -2.25 -2.79
C LEU A 253 10.01 -3.03 -2.34
N GLY A 254 11.03 -2.33 -1.83
CA GLY A 254 12.29 -2.92 -1.39
C GLY A 254 13.51 -2.45 -2.17
N ILE A 255 13.67 -1.14 -2.33
CA ILE A 255 14.76 -0.50 -3.07
C ILE A 255 16.14 -0.61 -2.38
N HIS A 256 17.21 -0.53 -3.17
CA HIS A 256 18.60 -0.46 -2.69
C HIS A 256 18.82 0.70 -1.68
N PRO A 257 19.62 0.54 -0.59
CA PRO A 257 19.71 1.55 0.46
C PRO A 257 20.36 2.86 -0.03
N ASN A 258 21.24 2.78 -1.04
CA ASN A 258 21.81 3.99 -1.65
C ASN A 258 20.77 4.77 -2.45
N ILE A 259 19.84 4.09 -3.11
CA ILE A 259 18.69 4.72 -3.77
C ILE A 259 17.77 5.37 -2.72
N SER A 260 17.53 4.72 -1.58
CA SER A 260 16.76 5.33 -0.49
C SER A 260 17.36 6.65 0.00
N LYS A 261 18.70 6.81 0.00
CA LYS A 261 19.35 8.08 0.37
C LYS A 261 19.06 9.17 -0.65
N ILE A 262 19.07 8.84 -1.94
CA ILE A 262 18.74 9.78 -3.03
C ILE A 262 17.28 10.21 -2.93
N LEU A 263 16.38 9.25 -2.78
CA LEU A 263 14.95 9.54 -2.62
C LEU A 263 14.71 10.48 -1.42
N LYS A 264 15.32 10.22 -0.27
CA LYS A 264 15.26 11.10 0.91
C LYS A 264 15.79 12.50 0.61
N HIS A 265 16.88 12.62 -0.15
CA HIS A 265 17.41 13.91 -0.56
C HIS A 265 16.39 14.72 -1.37
N TYR A 266 15.77 14.13 -2.40
CA TYR A 266 14.76 14.85 -3.19
C TYR A 266 13.42 15.05 -2.47
N GLU A 267 13.07 14.15 -1.54
CA GLU A 267 11.91 14.30 -0.66
C GLU A 267 12.08 15.50 0.29
N SER A 268 13.28 15.70 0.85
CA SER A 268 13.59 16.87 1.68
C SER A 268 13.50 18.20 0.91
N LYS A 269 13.66 18.15 -0.42
CA LYS A 269 13.46 19.28 -1.34
C LYS A 269 12.00 19.44 -1.80
N GLY A 270 11.10 18.58 -1.34
CA GLY A 270 9.69 18.55 -1.75
C GLY A 270 9.43 18.06 -3.18
N LYS A 271 10.47 17.62 -3.90
CA LYS A 271 10.45 17.24 -5.32
C LYS A 271 10.06 15.78 -5.57
N VAL A 272 10.27 14.91 -4.59
CA VAL A 272 9.86 13.51 -4.63
C VAL A 272 8.94 13.21 -3.46
N ASP A 273 7.97 12.32 -3.65
CA ASP A 273 7.13 11.77 -2.59
C ASP A 273 7.27 10.24 -2.62
N VAL A 274 7.80 9.68 -1.53
CA VAL A 274 8.05 8.24 -1.42
C VAL A 274 6.97 7.60 -0.56
N ARG A 275 6.32 6.58 -1.10
CA ARG A 275 5.34 5.76 -0.39
C ARG A 275 5.87 4.35 -0.27
N SER A 276 6.17 3.91 0.94
CA SER A 276 6.45 2.50 1.18
C SER A 276 5.20 1.67 0.83
N LEU A 277 5.44 0.52 0.20
CA LEU A 277 4.40 -0.39 -0.27
C LEU A 277 4.88 -1.83 -0.08
N THR A 278 3.94 -2.77 0.02
CA THR A 278 4.22 -4.20 -0.11
C THR A 278 3.21 -4.83 -1.04
N LEU A 279 3.50 -6.07 -1.47
CA LEU A 279 2.51 -6.87 -2.16
C LEU A 279 1.36 -7.25 -1.20
N PRO A 280 0.09 -7.22 -1.66
CA PRO A 280 -1.06 -7.63 -0.86
C PRO A 280 -1.21 -9.16 -0.75
N GLY A 281 -2.07 -9.59 0.16
CA GLY A 281 -2.39 -11.01 0.38
C GLY A 281 -1.24 -11.78 1.01
N GLU A 282 -1.14 -13.05 0.64
CA GLU A 282 -0.12 -13.99 1.13
C GLU A 282 1.21 -13.90 0.34
N GLN A 283 1.45 -12.75 -0.30
CA GLN A 283 2.66 -12.52 -1.08
C GLN A 283 3.82 -12.09 -0.18
N PRO A 284 5.08 -12.38 -0.57
CA PRO A 284 6.24 -11.98 0.22
C PRO A 284 6.32 -10.46 0.36
N THR A 285 6.62 -10.01 1.58
CA THR A 285 6.80 -8.58 1.90
C THR A 285 8.26 -8.23 2.17
N ALA A 286 9.12 -9.23 2.39
CA ALA A 286 10.53 -9.01 2.69
C ALA A 286 11.30 -8.53 1.45
N ARG A 287 12.15 -7.53 1.67
CA ARG A 287 13.04 -6.98 0.65
C ARG A 287 13.93 -8.08 0.05
N GLY A 288 14.09 -8.08 -1.27
CA GLY A 288 14.83 -9.10 -2.02
C GLY A 288 14.02 -10.35 -2.38
N LEU A 289 13.07 -10.77 -1.52
CA LEU A 289 12.11 -11.83 -1.88
C LEU A 289 11.06 -11.32 -2.86
N VAL A 290 10.60 -10.08 -2.69
CA VAL A 290 9.64 -9.42 -3.62
C VAL A 290 10.13 -9.48 -5.06
N ARG A 291 11.37 -9.05 -5.35
CA ARG A 291 11.94 -9.07 -6.71
C ARG A 291 12.03 -10.49 -7.28
N ARG A 292 12.50 -11.45 -6.49
CA ARG A 292 12.57 -12.86 -6.92
C ARG A 292 11.18 -13.41 -7.25
N TYR A 293 10.20 -13.09 -6.41
CA TYR A 293 8.81 -13.49 -6.60
C TYR A 293 8.18 -12.86 -7.86
N LEU A 294 8.37 -11.56 -8.07
CA LEU A 294 7.86 -10.86 -9.26
C LEU A 294 8.52 -11.40 -10.55
N LYS A 295 9.84 -11.58 -10.57
CA LYS A 295 10.54 -12.19 -11.72
C LYS A 295 10.04 -13.60 -12.01
N ALA A 296 9.85 -14.43 -10.98
CA ALA A 296 9.36 -15.80 -11.17
C ALA A 296 7.93 -15.81 -11.74
N ARG A 297 7.07 -14.88 -11.29
CA ARG A 297 5.72 -14.74 -11.85
C ARG A 297 5.74 -14.28 -13.30
N ASP A 298 6.53 -13.26 -13.64
CA ASP A 298 6.65 -12.77 -15.01
C ASP A 298 7.15 -13.89 -15.95
N CYS A 299 8.13 -14.69 -15.53
CA CYS A 299 8.61 -15.85 -16.31
C CYS A 299 7.55 -16.96 -16.45
N SER A 300 6.76 -17.23 -15.40
CA SER A 300 5.68 -18.21 -15.46
C SER A 300 4.54 -17.79 -16.40
N GLN A 301 4.34 -16.49 -16.57
CA GLN A 301 3.35 -15.94 -17.52
C GLN A 301 3.85 -15.93 -18.97
N ALA A 302 5.16 -16.01 -19.20
CA ALA A 302 5.76 -16.07 -20.53
C ALA A 302 5.93 -17.50 -21.09
N ALA A 303 5.71 -18.52 -20.25
CA ALA A 303 5.91 -19.94 -20.57
C ALA A 303 4.61 -20.68 -20.96
N GLU A 304 3.47 -19.97 -21.03
CA GLU A 304 2.15 -20.48 -21.44
C GLU A 304 1.56 -19.62 -22.55
#